data_AF-A0A7C2TTI7-F1
#
_entry.id   AF-A0A7C2TTI7-F1
#
_cell.length_a   1.000
_cell.length_b   1.000
_cell.length_c   1.000
_cell.angle_alpha   90.00
_cell.angle_beta   90.00
_cell.angle_gamma   90.00
#
_symmetry.space_group_name_H-M   'P 1'
#
loop_
_entity.id
_entity.type
_entity.pdbx_description
1 polymer ?
#
loop_
_entity_poly.entity_id
_entity_poly.type
_entity_poly.pdbx_seq_one_letter_code
_entity_poly.pdbx_strand_id
1 'polypeptide(L)'
;MLASPSYDGSKGLRIRGPRSLREAEATMWQRFKRLLRAIFGGLIERAEDPELILQQVIRDMRDKLPQMNENVAQVMATQKLLEKEVTTLEREITEFDAKIRAAIKQGRDDLATAFISALQEKQVALERSRQQLEAARRASEQAIRFRDNYILQLKKRQQEAMQLIAEHRRARIQEQLAQTMASFQLGDEAGTFEEMR
;
A
#
# COMPACT_ATOMS: atom_id res chain seq x y z
N MET A 1 13.40 23.64 58.81
CA MET A 1 12.35 24.40 58.10
C MET A 1 12.68 24.40 56.62
N LEU A 2 11.96 23.56 55.88
CA LEU A 2 11.60 23.62 54.44
C LEU A 2 12.67 24.04 53.41
N ALA A 3 13.30 23.05 52.78
CA ALA A 3 13.85 23.21 51.43
C ALA A 3 12.77 22.77 50.42
N SER A 4 12.16 23.73 49.75
CA SER A 4 11.21 23.49 48.65
C SER A 4 11.98 23.08 47.38
N PRO A 5 11.53 22.07 46.60
CA PRO A 5 12.13 21.79 45.31
C PRO A 5 11.64 22.80 44.28
N SER A 6 12.57 23.49 43.61
CA SER A 6 12.30 24.30 42.42
C SER A 6 11.77 23.41 41.28
N TYR A 7 10.58 23.73 40.80
CA TYR A 7 9.95 23.09 39.65
C TYR A 7 10.47 23.74 38.36
N ASP A 8 11.31 23.03 37.61
CA ASP A 8 11.76 23.43 36.26
C ASP A 8 10.67 23.08 35.23
N GLY A 9 9.95 24.11 34.79
CA GLY A 9 8.82 24.03 33.85
C GLY A 9 9.19 23.86 32.37
N SER A 10 10.37 23.35 32.02
CA SER A 10 10.86 23.31 30.64
C SER A 10 10.80 21.95 29.93
N LYS A 11 9.89 21.04 30.33
CA LYS A 11 9.57 19.82 29.55
C LYS A 11 8.19 19.86 28.92
N GLY A 12 8.00 20.81 28.01
CA GLY A 12 6.92 20.72 27.02
C GLY A 12 7.22 19.58 26.05
N LEU A 13 6.37 18.54 26.03
CA LEU A 13 6.35 17.52 24.99
C LEU A 13 6.12 18.20 23.62
N ARG A 14 7.20 18.51 22.91
CA ARG A 14 7.12 18.92 21.51
C ARG A 14 6.82 17.69 20.67
N ILE A 15 5.53 17.47 20.40
CA ILE A 15 5.09 16.55 19.34
C ILE A 15 5.57 17.16 18.01
N ARG A 16 6.70 16.67 17.52
CA ARG A 16 7.27 17.07 16.23
C ARG A 16 6.36 16.54 15.13
N GLY A 17 5.65 17.45 14.46
CA GLY A 17 4.87 17.14 13.26
C GLY A 17 5.76 16.60 12.13
N PRO A 18 5.20 15.83 11.18
CA PRO A 18 5.95 15.25 10.07
C PRO A 18 6.53 16.37 9.17
N ARG A 19 7.77 16.19 8.68
CA ARG A 19 8.49 17.22 7.91
C ARG A 19 8.25 17.15 6.40
N SER A 20 7.51 16.15 5.91
CA SER A 20 7.08 16.07 4.50
C SER A 20 5.80 15.25 4.31
N LEU A 21 5.09 15.46 3.19
CA LEU A 21 3.87 14.73 2.81
C LEU A 21 4.12 13.21 2.65
N ARG A 22 5.29 12.82 2.16
CA ARG A 22 5.72 11.40 2.06
C ARG A 22 5.94 10.76 3.43
N GLU A 23 6.44 11.52 4.42
CA GLU A 23 6.53 11.04 5.80
C GLU A 23 5.13 10.92 6.44
N ALA A 24 4.22 11.84 6.14
CA ALA A 24 2.84 11.76 6.64
C ALA A 24 2.12 10.49 6.14
N GLU A 25 2.27 10.12 4.87
CA GLU A 25 1.71 8.88 4.31
C GLU A 25 2.32 7.62 4.95
N ALA A 26 3.64 7.57 5.08
CA ALA A 26 4.32 6.46 5.74
C ALA A 26 3.89 6.35 7.22
N THR A 27 3.73 7.48 7.90
CA THR A 27 3.29 7.53 9.30
C THR A 27 1.82 7.10 9.44
N MET A 28 0.96 7.49 8.51
CA MET A 28 -0.46 7.09 8.49
C MET A 28 -0.62 5.60 8.17
N TRP A 29 0.17 5.04 7.25
CA TRP A 29 0.16 3.61 6.95
C TRP A 29 0.68 2.76 8.10
N GLN A 30 1.74 3.20 8.79
CA GLN A 30 2.25 2.54 9.99
C GLN A 30 1.25 2.63 11.15
N ARG A 31 0.57 3.77 11.32
CA ARG A 31 -0.53 3.93 12.28
C ARG A 31 -1.71 3.01 11.95
N PHE A 32 -2.08 2.89 10.68
CA PHE A 32 -3.10 1.96 10.20
C PHE A 32 -2.71 0.50 10.44
N LYS A 33 -1.47 0.09 10.12
CA LYS A 33 -0.95 -1.25 10.45
C LYS A 33 -0.99 -1.55 11.94
N ARG A 34 -0.70 -0.56 12.78
CA ARG A 34 -0.79 -0.69 14.24
C ARG A 34 -2.24 -0.80 14.71
N LEU A 35 -3.15 -0.02 14.11
CA LEU A 35 -4.59 -0.10 14.38
C LEU A 35 -5.13 -1.48 13.99
N LEU A 36 -4.79 -1.97 12.79
CA LEU A 36 -5.10 -3.32 12.32
C LEU A 36 -4.60 -4.39 13.29
N ARG A 37 -3.33 -4.34 13.68
CA ARG A 37 -2.75 -5.30 14.62
C ARG A 37 -3.44 -5.26 15.98
N ALA A 38 -3.84 -4.06 16.43
CA ALA A 38 -4.55 -3.90 17.69
C ALA A 38 -6.00 -4.41 17.60
N ILE A 39 -6.70 -4.19 16.49
CA ILE A 39 -8.04 -4.72 16.23
C ILE A 39 -8.02 -6.26 16.20
N PHE A 40 -7.16 -6.86 15.37
CA PHE A 40 -7.05 -8.32 15.25
C PHE A 40 -6.31 -8.99 16.42
N GLY A 41 -5.73 -8.23 17.37
CA GLY A 41 -4.82 -8.75 18.40
C GLY A 41 -5.22 -8.43 19.85
N GLY A 42 -6.36 -7.78 20.11
CA GLY A 42 -6.83 -7.58 21.50
C GLY A 42 -7.79 -6.41 21.77
N LEU A 43 -8.16 -5.59 20.79
CA LEU A 43 -9.16 -4.51 20.98
C LEU A 43 -10.61 -4.95 20.73
N ILE A 44 -10.84 -6.13 20.14
CA ILE A 44 -12.20 -6.63 19.86
C ILE A 44 -13.05 -6.73 21.14
N GLU A 45 -12.44 -7.08 22.29
CA GLU A 45 -13.13 -7.23 23.57
C GLU A 45 -13.70 -5.92 24.15
N ARG A 46 -13.25 -4.75 23.67
CA ARG A 46 -13.70 -3.43 24.15
C ARG A 46 -14.46 -2.60 23.12
N ALA A 47 -14.69 -3.15 21.93
CA ALA A 47 -15.45 -2.48 20.88
C ALA A 47 -16.96 -2.72 21.09
N GLU A 48 -17.76 -1.66 20.98
CA GLU A 48 -19.22 -1.73 21.09
C GLU A 48 -19.84 -2.51 19.93
N ASP A 49 -19.22 -2.46 18.74
CA ASP A 49 -19.54 -3.33 17.60
C ASP A 49 -18.25 -3.74 16.84
N PRO A 50 -17.67 -4.92 17.17
CA PRO A 50 -16.45 -5.40 16.50
C PRO A 50 -16.70 -5.80 15.04
N GLU A 51 -17.95 -6.15 14.67
CA GLU A 51 -18.30 -6.51 13.30
C GLU A 51 -18.19 -5.30 12.38
N LEU A 52 -18.77 -4.16 12.78
CA LEU A 52 -18.69 -2.92 11.99
C LEU A 52 -17.25 -2.45 11.79
N ILE A 53 -16.41 -2.53 12.83
CA ILE A 53 -15.00 -2.12 12.75
C ILE A 53 -14.22 -3.00 11.76
N LEU A 54 -14.39 -4.33 11.85
CA LEU A 54 -13.72 -5.26 10.95
C LEU A 54 -14.16 -5.06 9.50
N GLN A 55 -15.45 -4.84 9.25
CA GLN A 55 -15.96 -4.55 7.91
C GLN A 55 -15.41 -3.22 7.36
N GLN A 56 -15.37 -2.17 8.19
CA GLN A 56 -14.83 -0.87 7.79
C GLN A 56 -13.34 -0.97 7.43
N VAL A 57 -12.57 -1.69 8.24
CA VAL A 57 -11.16 -1.95 7.96
C VAL A 57 -10.96 -2.62 6.59
N ILE A 58 -11.74 -3.64 6.27
CA ILE A 58 -11.62 -4.35 5.00
C ILE A 58 -12.04 -3.44 3.83
N ARG A 59 -13.05 -2.59 4.04
CA ARG A 59 -13.46 -1.56 3.07
C ARG A 59 -12.32 -0.57 2.82
N ASP A 60 -11.74 0.02 3.87
CA ASP A 60 -10.62 0.96 3.76
C ASP A 60 -9.41 0.35 3.05
N MET A 61 -9.13 -0.94 3.26
CA MET A 61 -8.08 -1.64 2.52
C MET A 61 -8.44 -1.83 1.04
N ARG A 62 -9.69 -2.17 0.74
CA ARG A 62 -10.17 -2.33 -0.63
C ARG A 62 -10.13 -1.01 -1.39
N ASP A 63 -10.48 0.09 -0.74
CA ASP A 63 -10.53 1.44 -1.32
C ASP A 63 -9.13 1.96 -1.71
N LYS A 64 -8.06 1.37 -1.17
CA LYS A 64 -6.67 1.66 -1.57
C LYS A 64 -6.22 0.94 -2.83
N LEU A 65 -6.90 -0.16 -3.22
CA LEU A 65 -6.50 -0.95 -4.39
C LEU A 65 -6.52 -0.16 -5.70
N PRO A 66 -7.53 0.68 -6.01
CA PRO A 66 -7.54 1.48 -7.23
C PRO A 66 -6.31 2.38 -7.34
N GLN A 67 -5.96 3.11 -6.28
CA GLN A 67 -4.78 3.99 -6.25
C GLN A 67 -3.48 3.18 -6.40
N MET A 68 -3.40 2.00 -5.78
CA MET A 68 -2.24 1.12 -5.97
C MET A 68 -2.12 0.60 -7.40
N ASN A 69 -3.24 0.26 -8.03
CA ASN A 69 -3.26 -0.19 -9.42
C ASN A 69 -2.85 0.94 -10.38
N GLU A 70 -3.30 2.17 -10.11
CA GLU A 70 -2.90 3.35 -10.87
C GLU A 70 -1.39 3.60 -10.76
N ASN A 71 -0.82 3.54 -9.56
CA ASN A 71 0.62 3.68 -9.36
C ASN A 71 1.41 2.59 -10.11
N VAL A 72 0.95 1.33 -10.08
CA VAL A 72 1.57 0.24 -10.85
C VAL A 72 1.48 0.54 -12.35
N ALA A 73 0.32 0.96 -12.84
CA ALA A 73 0.11 1.29 -14.25
C ALA A 73 1.02 2.44 -14.71
N GLN A 74 1.19 3.48 -13.89
CA GLN A 74 2.06 4.60 -14.19
C GLN A 74 3.52 4.17 -14.33
N VAL A 75 4.03 3.36 -13.41
CA VAL A 75 5.42 2.86 -13.47
C VAL A 75 5.62 1.93 -14.67
N MET A 76 4.64 1.07 -14.96
CA MET A 76 4.67 0.22 -16.17
C MET A 76 4.62 1.06 -17.46
N ALA A 77 3.86 2.15 -17.48
CA ALA A 77 3.83 3.06 -18.63
C ALA A 77 5.18 3.72 -18.85
N THR A 78 5.86 4.19 -17.78
CA THR A 78 7.23 4.72 -17.86
C THR A 78 8.21 3.68 -18.40
N GLN A 79 8.16 2.43 -17.89
CA GLN A 79 8.96 1.34 -18.45
C GLN A 79 8.69 1.18 -19.95
N LYS A 80 7.41 1.16 -20.37
CA LYS A 80 7.05 0.92 -21.76
C LYS A 80 7.51 2.03 -22.71
N LEU A 81 7.48 3.28 -22.24
CA LEU A 81 8.01 4.42 -22.98
C LEU A 81 9.52 4.29 -23.19
N LEU A 82 10.26 3.91 -22.14
CA LEU A 82 11.71 3.70 -22.23
C LEU A 82 12.08 2.51 -23.11
N GLU A 83 11.28 1.42 -23.10
CA GLU A 83 11.46 0.30 -24.04
C GLU A 83 11.35 0.78 -25.49
N LYS A 84 10.33 1.58 -25.77
CA LYS A 84 10.11 2.14 -27.11
C LYS A 84 11.26 3.06 -27.51
N GLU A 85 11.72 3.92 -26.61
CA GLU A 85 12.85 4.83 -26.85
C GLU A 85 14.14 4.06 -27.18
N VAL A 86 14.46 3.02 -26.40
CA VAL A 86 15.61 2.14 -26.67
C VAL A 86 15.48 1.50 -28.06
N THR A 87 14.33 0.91 -28.39
CA THR A 87 14.11 0.30 -29.71
C THR A 87 14.22 1.32 -30.85
N THR A 88 13.71 2.54 -30.66
CA THR A 88 13.85 3.62 -31.66
C THR A 88 15.30 4.01 -31.87
N LEU A 89 16.07 4.22 -30.79
CA LEU A 89 17.49 4.58 -30.89
C LEU A 89 18.33 3.48 -31.54
N GLU A 90 18.08 2.21 -31.23
CA GLU A 90 18.75 1.07 -31.89
C GLU A 90 18.49 1.05 -33.40
N ARG A 91 17.24 1.33 -33.81
CA ARG A 91 16.88 1.42 -35.23
C ARG A 91 17.59 2.60 -35.91
N GLU A 92 17.56 3.77 -35.29
CA GLU A 92 18.22 4.97 -35.84
C GLU A 92 19.74 4.75 -35.98
N ILE A 93 20.39 4.16 -34.98
CA ILE A 93 21.83 3.80 -35.05
C ILE A 93 22.11 2.93 -36.27
N THR A 94 21.26 1.93 -36.54
CA THR A 94 21.39 1.04 -37.70
C THR A 94 21.20 1.81 -39.03
N GLU A 95 20.23 2.71 -39.09
CA GLU A 95 19.99 3.56 -40.28
C GLU A 95 21.17 4.52 -40.54
N PHE A 96 21.83 5.02 -39.50
CA PHE A 96 22.97 5.91 -39.63
C PHE A 96 24.21 5.22 -40.22
N ASP A 97 24.46 3.94 -39.92
CA ASP A 97 25.55 3.19 -40.56
C ASP A 97 25.39 3.14 -42.09
N ALA A 98 24.15 2.92 -42.57
CA ALA A 98 23.84 2.95 -44.00
C ALA A 98 24.05 4.36 -44.61
N LYS A 99 23.65 5.42 -43.90
CA LYS A 99 23.83 6.82 -44.34
C LYS A 99 25.31 7.21 -44.43
N ILE A 100 26.12 6.81 -43.45
CA ILE A 100 27.57 7.06 -43.44
C ILE A 100 28.23 6.37 -44.65
N ARG A 101 27.94 5.07 -44.86
CA ARG A 101 28.48 4.33 -46.02
C ARG A 101 28.07 4.95 -47.35
N ALA A 102 26.84 5.45 -47.46
CA ALA A 102 26.36 6.13 -48.67
C ALA A 102 27.07 7.46 -48.91
N ALA A 103 27.29 8.27 -47.87
CA ALA A 103 28.00 9.54 -47.97
C ALA A 103 29.47 9.34 -48.41
N ILE A 104 30.15 8.35 -47.83
CA ILE A 104 31.53 7.97 -48.21
C ILE A 104 31.60 7.54 -49.68
N LYS A 105 30.67 6.68 -50.12
CA LYS A 105 30.61 6.23 -51.54
C LYS A 105 30.38 7.38 -52.52
N GLN A 106 29.72 8.46 -52.08
CA GLN A 106 29.47 9.66 -52.88
C GLN A 106 30.60 10.70 -52.77
N GLY A 107 31.66 10.43 -52.01
CA GLY A 107 32.77 11.37 -51.78
C GLY A 107 32.37 12.61 -50.97
N ARG A 108 31.31 12.52 -50.17
CA ARG A 108 30.80 13.61 -49.32
C ARG A 108 31.31 13.45 -47.89
N ASP A 109 32.59 13.73 -47.69
CA ASP A 109 33.27 13.49 -46.42
C ASP A 109 32.77 14.40 -45.29
N ASP A 110 32.36 15.62 -45.61
CA ASP A 110 31.69 16.56 -44.70
C ASP A 110 30.39 15.98 -44.14
N LEU A 111 29.56 15.41 -45.02
CA LEU A 111 28.29 14.78 -44.66
C LEU A 111 28.52 13.48 -43.89
N ALA A 112 29.52 12.68 -44.28
CA ALA A 112 29.91 11.47 -43.55
C ALA A 112 30.33 11.81 -42.12
N THR A 113 31.15 12.85 -41.94
CA THR A 113 31.59 13.32 -40.63
C THR A 113 30.42 13.77 -39.76
N ALA A 114 29.48 14.54 -40.33
CA ALA A 114 28.28 14.96 -39.62
C ALA A 114 27.41 13.75 -39.16
N PHE A 115 27.25 12.74 -40.00
CA PHE A 115 26.52 11.52 -39.62
C PHE A 115 27.25 10.70 -38.55
N ILE A 116 28.58 10.65 -38.56
CA ILE A 116 29.37 9.98 -37.52
C ILE A 116 29.17 10.67 -36.17
N SER A 117 29.23 12.01 -36.12
CA SER A 117 28.99 12.75 -34.88
C SER A 117 27.58 12.50 -34.32
N ALA A 118 26.56 12.58 -35.17
CA ALA A 118 25.18 12.28 -34.78
C ALA A 118 24.98 10.81 -34.33
N LEU A 119 25.70 9.86 -34.95
CA LEU A 119 25.69 8.46 -34.54
C LEU A 119 26.27 8.30 -33.13
N GLN A 120 27.39 8.95 -32.82
CA GLN A 120 28.01 8.91 -31.49
C GLN A 120 27.06 9.47 -30.42
N GLU A 121 26.41 10.60 -30.70
CA GLU A 121 25.41 11.18 -29.79
C GLU A 121 24.27 10.20 -29.50
N LYS A 122 23.76 9.52 -30.54
CA LYS A 122 22.71 8.51 -30.40
C LYS A 122 23.16 7.28 -29.61
N GLN A 123 24.41 6.84 -29.78
CA GLN A 123 24.97 5.74 -29.00
C GLN A 123 25.05 6.09 -27.50
N VAL A 124 25.46 7.31 -27.17
CA VAL A 124 25.47 7.80 -25.78
C VAL A 124 24.04 7.88 -25.22
N ALA A 125 23.09 8.41 -26.01
CA ALA A 125 21.68 8.45 -25.63
C ALA A 125 21.08 7.06 -25.42
N LEU A 126 21.43 6.09 -26.26
CA LEU A 126 21.00 4.69 -26.14
C LEU A 126 21.47 4.08 -24.82
N GLU A 127 22.75 4.25 -24.48
CA GLU A 127 23.31 3.69 -23.26
C GLU A 127 22.64 4.28 -22.01
N ARG A 128 22.42 5.60 -22.01
CA ARG A 128 21.65 6.26 -20.94
C ARG A 128 20.21 5.73 -20.85
N SER A 129 19.54 5.56 -21.99
CA SER A 129 18.16 5.06 -22.04
C SER A 129 18.05 3.62 -21.56
N ARG A 130 19.06 2.78 -21.86
CA ARG A 130 19.14 1.40 -21.35
C ARG A 130 19.28 1.35 -19.82
N GLN A 131 20.13 2.19 -19.25
CA GLN A 131 20.26 2.30 -17.79
C GLN A 131 18.96 2.75 -17.13
N GLN A 132 18.28 3.73 -17.71
CA GLN A 132 16.97 4.19 -17.24
C GLN A 132 15.90 3.09 -17.36
N LEU A 133 15.89 2.35 -18.46
CA LEU A 133 14.98 1.22 -18.68
C LEU A 133 15.19 0.13 -17.63
N GLU A 134 16.44 -0.21 -17.31
CA GLU A 134 16.74 -1.21 -16.29
C GLU A 134 16.24 -0.77 -14.91
N ALA A 135 16.44 0.51 -14.55
CA ALA A 135 15.87 1.07 -13.33
C ALA A 135 14.33 1.03 -13.32
N ALA A 136 13.69 1.37 -14.45
CA ALA A 136 12.24 1.33 -14.59
C ALA A 136 11.67 -0.10 -14.50
N ARG A 137 12.36 -1.10 -15.07
CA ARG A 137 12.01 -2.53 -14.93
C ARG A 137 12.05 -2.99 -13.48
N ARG A 138 13.12 -2.64 -12.74
CA ARG A 138 13.20 -2.95 -11.31
C ARG A 138 12.06 -2.30 -10.52
N ALA A 139 11.76 -1.03 -10.83
CA ALA A 139 10.68 -0.30 -10.16
C ALA A 139 9.30 -0.91 -10.45
N SER A 140 9.01 -1.30 -11.70
CA SER A 140 7.73 -1.90 -12.09
C SER A 140 7.55 -3.28 -11.44
N GLU A 141 8.58 -4.12 -11.44
CA GLU A 141 8.57 -5.42 -10.78
C GLU A 141 8.31 -5.26 -9.27
N GLN A 142 8.97 -4.29 -8.63
CA GLN A 142 8.77 -4.03 -7.22
C GLN A 142 7.35 -3.53 -6.92
N ALA A 143 6.81 -2.64 -7.77
CA ALA A 143 5.44 -2.14 -7.64
C ALA A 143 4.40 -3.26 -7.79
N ILE A 144 4.58 -4.15 -8.78
CA ILE A 144 3.73 -5.32 -9.01
C ILE A 144 3.79 -6.25 -7.78
N ARG A 145 4.99 -6.61 -7.31
CA ARG A 145 5.16 -7.46 -6.13
C ARG A 145 4.52 -6.84 -4.89
N PHE A 146 4.65 -5.53 -4.70
CA PHE A 146 4.04 -4.84 -3.58
C PHE A 146 2.50 -4.93 -3.65
N ARG A 147 1.91 -4.67 -4.82
CA ARG A 147 0.47 -4.81 -5.05
C ARG A 147 -0.02 -6.23 -4.79
N ASP A 148 0.69 -7.24 -5.29
CA ASP A 148 0.26 -8.64 -5.15
C ASP A 148 0.32 -9.09 -3.69
N ASN A 149 1.37 -8.71 -2.97
CA ASN A 149 1.47 -8.94 -1.53
C ASN A 149 0.36 -8.23 -0.75
N TYR A 150 -0.02 -7.02 -1.16
CA TYR A 150 -1.12 -6.29 -0.55
C TYR A 150 -2.46 -7.00 -0.75
N ILE A 151 -2.74 -7.47 -1.97
CA ILE A 151 -3.96 -8.25 -2.29
C ILE A 151 -4.00 -9.54 -1.46
N LEU A 152 -2.87 -10.23 -1.33
CA LEU A 152 -2.78 -11.43 -0.50
C LEU A 152 -3.11 -11.13 0.97
N GLN A 153 -2.54 -10.05 1.51
CA GLN A 153 -2.83 -9.61 2.88
C GLN A 153 -4.29 -9.21 3.06
N LEU A 154 -4.88 -8.50 2.08
CA LEU A 154 -6.30 -8.15 2.12
C LEU A 154 -7.18 -9.41 2.19
N LYS A 155 -6.91 -10.41 1.34
CA LYS A 155 -7.65 -11.68 1.36
C LYS A 155 -7.54 -12.39 2.70
N LYS A 156 -6.33 -12.46 3.26
CA LYS A 156 -6.10 -13.06 4.58
C LYS A 156 -6.88 -12.33 5.67
N ARG A 157 -6.82 -10.99 5.70
CA ARG A 157 -7.55 -10.17 6.69
C ARG A 157 -9.06 -10.28 6.52
N GLN A 158 -9.55 -10.41 5.30
CA GLN A 158 -10.97 -10.62 5.03
C GLN A 158 -11.45 -11.96 5.57
N GLN A 159 -10.66 -13.04 5.42
CA GLN A 159 -10.97 -14.34 6.00
C GLN A 159 -10.95 -14.30 7.52
N GLU A 160 -9.91 -13.71 8.12
CA GLU A 160 -9.82 -13.52 9.57
C GLU A 160 -11.02 -12.72 10.10
N ALA A 161 -11.39 -11.62 9.45
CA ALA A 161 -12.55 -10.81 9.82
C ALA A 161 -13.85 -11.62 9.78
N MET A 162 -14.05 -12.43 8.73
CA MET A 162 -15.25 -13.27 8.60
C MET A 162 -15.36 -14.32 9.71
N GLN A 163 -14.23 -14.93 10.10
CA GLN A 163 -14.17 -15.87 11.22
C GLN A 163 -14.54 -15.19 12.54
N LEU A 164 -13.92 -14.05 12.83
CA LEU A 164 -14.17 -13.28 14.05
C LEU A 164 -15.62 -12.80 14.15
N ILE A 165 -16.21 -12.35 13.03
CA ILE A 165 -17.63 -11.97 12.98
C ILE A 165 -18.53 -13.18 13.27
N ALA A 166 -18.23 -14.34 12.69
CA ALA A 166 -19.01 -15.56 12.94
C ALA A 166 -18.92 -16.03 14.39
N GLU A 167 -17.72 -15.99 14.99
CA GLU A 167 -17.49 -16.30 16.41
C GLU A 167 -18.25 -15.33 17.33
N HIS A 168 -18.14 -14.03 17.07
CA HIS A 168 -18.85 -12.99 17.83
C HIS A 168 -20.38 -13.17 17.77
N ARG A 169 -20.94 -13.43 16.57
CA ARG A 169 -22.37 -13.70 16.40
C ARG A 169 -22.81 -14.95 17.17
N ARG A 170 -22.00 -16.01 17.16
CA ARG A 170 -22.28 -17.23 17.94
C ARG A 170 -22.30 -16.95 19.44
N ALA A 171 -21.31 -16.21 19.95
CA ALA A 171 -21.25 -15.84 21.37
C ALA A 171 -22.46 -15.00 21.79
N ARG A 172 -22.87 -14.02 20.98
CA ARG A 172 -24.09 -13.22 21.20
C ARG A 172 -25.36 -14.07 21.26
N ILE A 173 -25.53 -15.02 20.35
CA ILE A 173 -26.69 -15.92 20.36
C ILE A 173 -26.69 -16.79 21.63
N GLN A 174 -25.53 -17.31 22.04
CA GLN A 174 -25.41 -18.09 23.28
C GLN A 174 -25.75 -17.26 24.52
N GLU A 175 -25.29 -16.02 24.60
CA GLU A 175 -25.61 -15.09 25.69
C GLU A 175 -27.11 -14.78 25.74
N GLN A 176 -27.72 -14.45 24.59
CA GLN A 176 -29.16 -14.20 24.50
C GLN A 176 -29.99 -15.41 24.91
N LEU A 177 -29.58 -16.62 24.50
CA LEU A 177 -30.25 -17.85 24.91
C LEU A 177 -30.13 -18.07 26.41
N ALA A 178 -28.95 -17.87 27.00
CA ALA A 178 -28.73 -17.99 28.44
C ALA A 178 -29.55 -16.98 29.25
N GLN A 179 -29.60 -15.70 28.82
CA GLN A 179 -30.40 -14.65 29.45
C GLN A 179 -31.91 -14.98 29.38
N THR A 180 -32.36 -15.46 28.22
CA THR A 180 -33.76 -15.87 28.02
C THR A 180 -34.12 -17.03 28.96
N MET A 181 -33.28 -18.06 29.05
CA MET A 181 -33.48 -19.19 29.97
C MET A 181 -33.46 -18.76 31.44
N ALA A 182 -32.54 -17.88 31.83
CA ALA A 182 -32.49 -17.34 33.19
C ALA A 182 -33.77 -16.53 33.53
N SER A 183 -34.29 -15.76 32.57
CA SER A 183 -35.54 -15.02 32.77
C SER A 183 -36.77 -15.92 32.92
N PHE A 184 -36.80 -17.06 32.21
CA PHE A 184 -37.85 -18.07 32.40
C PHE A 184 -37.77 -18.73 33.78
N GLN A 185 -36.58 -19.08 34.27
CA GLN A 185 -36.40 -19.66 35.61
C GLN A 185 -36.83 -18.69 36.73
N LEU A 186 -36.44 -17.41 36.64
CA LEU A 186 -36.86 -16.38 37.60
C LEU A 186 -38.38 -16.12 37.56
N GLY A 187 -39.00 -16.19 36.38
CA GLY A 187 -40.45 -16.05 36.24
C GLY A 187 -41.25 -17.21 36.83
N ASP A 188 -40.74 -18.44 36.70
CA ASP A 188 -41.34 -19.66 37.26
C ASP A 188 -41.20 -19.70 38.80
N GLU A 189 -40.04 -19.30 39.32
CA GLU A 189 -39.82 -19.15 40.77
C GLU A 189 -40.68 -18.04 41.40
N ALA A 190 -40.94 -16.95 40.68
CA ALA A 190 -41.81 -15.87 41.17
C ALA A 190 -43.29 -16.28 41.17
N GLY A 191 -43.76 -16.98 40.12
CA GLY A 191 -45.14 -17.46 40.02
C GLY A 191 -45.47 -18.54 41.07
N THR A 192 -44.53 -19.46 41.33
CA THR A 192 -44.69 -20.49 42.38
C THR A 192 -44.73 -19.91 43.79
N PHE A 193 -44.06 -18.78 44.05
CA PHE A 193 -44.13 -18.07 45.33
C PHE A 193 -45.48 -17.37 45.54
N GLU A 194 -46.14 -16.94 44.47
CA GLU A 194 -47.41 -16.21 44.51
C GLU A 194 -48.62 -17.16 44.68
N GLU A 195 -48.51 -18.42 44.24
CA GLU A 195 -49.51 -19.48 44.51
C GLU A 195 -49.48 -20.03 45.94
N MET A 196 -48.40 -19.81 46.70
CA MET A 196 -48.25 -20.33 48.08
C MET A 196 -48.73 -19.36 49.19
N ARG A 197 -49.38 -18.24 48.86
CA ARG A 197 -49.86 -17.23 49.82
C ARG A 197 -51.39 -17.21 49.94
#